data_AF-A0A1M4YYV5-F1
#
_entry.id   AF-A0A1M4YYV5-F1
#
_cell.length_a   1.000
_cell.length_b   1.000
_cell.length_c   1.000
_cell.angle_alpha   90.00
_cell.angle_beta   90.00
_cell.angle_gamma   90.00
#
_symmetry.space_group_name_H-M   'P 1'
#
loop_
_entity.id
_entity.type
_entity.pdbx_description
1 polymer ?
#
loop_
_entity_poly.entity_id
_entity_poly.type
_entity_poly.pdbx_seq_one_letter_code
_entity_poly.pdbx_strand_id
1 'polypeptide(L)'
;MTNNRLRFIAYGIIIILFSTIQCKKYNDDFGKSENYILTENRISNDCTLFQMRFSEGDYLLKYSLSGSCKSLKEEVYLRNYSNYLDLDYEHLKDKSGYIILDHYEIADIKAFQNQIIQITEKRFGSSVSLFENSKNSFTLKLSSSVINDH
;
A
#
# COMPACT_ATOMS: atom_id res chain seq x y z
N MET A 1 59.64 23.64 -24.61
CA MET A 1 58.88 23.99 -23.39
C MET A 1 57.37 23.88 -23.68
N THR A 2 56.88 22.70 -24.09
CA THR A 2 55.53 22.51 -24.67
C THR A 2 54.77 21.31 -24.10
N ASN A 3 55.42 20.41 -23.34
CA ASN A 3 54.82 19.19 -22.82
C ASN A 3 53.89 19.38 -21.61
N ASN A 4 54.05 20.44 -20.82
CA ASN A 4 53.23 20.62 -19.62
C ASN A 4 51.82 21.15 -19.94
N ARG A 5 51.64 21.93 -21.01
CA ARG A 5 50.32 22.46 -21.39
C ARG A 5 49.38 21.40 -21.94
N LEU A 6 49.89 20.45 -22.74
CA LEU A 6 49.09 19.31 -23.21
C LEU A 6 48.63 18.40 -22.07
N ARG A 7 49.49 18.18 -21.07
CA ARG A 7 49.14 17.39 -19.88
C ARG A 7 48.03 18.05 -19.06
N PHE A 8 48.10 19.36 -18.84
CA PHE A 8 47.06 20.11 -18.13
C PHE A 8 45.70 20.05 -18.84
N ILE A 9 45.67 20.18 -20.17
CA ILE A 9 44.43 20.07 -20.95
C ILE A 9 43.87 18.64 -20.88
N ALA A 10 44.73 17.63 -20.99
CA ALA A 10 44.31 16.23 -20.86
C ALA A 10 43.73 15.91 -19.48
N TYR A 11 44.37 16.38 -18.39
CA TYR A 11 43.83 16.22 -17.04
C TYR A 11 42.50 16.96 -16.85
N GLY A 12 42.35 18.16 -17.41
CA GLY A 12 41.08 18.90 -17.39
C GLY A 12 39.95 18.16 -18.08
N ILE A 13 40.22 17.56 -19.25
CA ILE A 13 39.25 16.76 -20.01
C ILE A 13 38.84 15.51 -19.23
N ILE A 14 39.78 14.81 -18.59
CA ILE A 14 39.51 13.62 -17.77
C ILE A 14 38.64 13.97 -16.56
N ILE A 15 38.90 15.09 -15.88
CA ILE A 15 38.09 15.55 -14.75
C ILE A 15 36.66 15.89 -15.19
N ILE A 16 36.49 16.57 -16.33
CA ILE A 16 35.17 16.89 -16.90
C ILE A 16 34.41 15.60 -17.27
N LEU A 17 35.09 14.63 -17.88
CA LEU A 17 34.51 13.32 -18.20
C LEU A 17 34.08 12.54 -16.94
N PHE A 18 34.90 12.52 -15.89
CA PHE A 18 34.52 11.88 -14.62
C PHE A 18 33.34 12.57 -13.94
N SER A 19 33.25 13.90 -14.01
CA SER A 19 32.13 14.66 -13.43
C SER A 19 30.80 14.45 -14.16
N THR A 20 30.81 14.23 -15.48
CA THR A 20 29.57 13.93 -16.24
C THR A 20 29.09 12.49 -16.07
N ILE A 21 29.99 11.54 -15.73
CA ILE A 21 29.62 10.15 -15.44
C ILE A 21 28.97 10.02 -14.05
N GLN A 22 29.36 10.84 -13.06
CA GLN A 22 28.77 10.79 -11.72
C GLN A 22 27.37 11.42 -11.63
N CYS A 23 27.01 12.36 -12.50
CA CYS A 23 25.66 12.93 -12.54
C CYS A 23 24.60 12.03 -13.19
N LYS A 24 24.98 10.91 -13.81
CA LYS A 24 24.04 10.05 -14.56
C LYS A 24 23.53 8.82 -13.78
N LYS A 25 23.81 8.73 -12.48
CA LYS A 25 23.47 7.56 -11.65
C LYS A 25 22.53 7.84 -10.47
N TYR A 26 21.90 9.00 -10.46
CA TYR A 26 20.91 9.39 -9.46
C TYR A 26 19.70 9.96 -10.21
N ASN A 27 18.57 9.26 -10.18
CA ASN A 27 17.23 9.62 -10.69
C ASN A 27 16.66 8.77 -11.83
N ASP A 28 16.50 7.46 -11.63
CA ASP A 28 15.53 6.69 -12.44
C ASP A 28 14.18 6.48 -11.74
N ASP A 29 13.99 6.97 -10.50
CA ASP A 29 12.73 6.81 -9.75
C ASP A 29 12.05 8.12 -9.33
N PHE A 30 12.69 9.29 -9.52
CA PHE A 30 12.03 10.57 -9.30
C PHE A 30 11.08 10.88 -10.47
N GLY A 31 9.78 10.60 -10.28
CA GLY A 31 8.71 10.98 -11.22
C GLY A 31 7.88 9.82 -11.79
N LYS A 32 8.11 8.56 -11.38
CA LYS A 32 7.16 7.48 -11.67
C LYS A 32 5.92 7.67 -10.81
N SER A 33 4.72 7.55 -11.39
CA SER A 33 3.49 7.63 -10.59
C SER A 33 3.48 6.51 -9.56
N GLU A 34 3.08 6.83 -8.33
CA GLU A 34 2.89 5.81 -7.31
C GLU A 34 1.86 4.79 -7.81
N ASN A 35 2.11 3.50 -7.55
CA ASN A 35 1.24 2.40 -7.94
C ASN A 35 0.03 2.26 -7.00
N TYR A 36 -0.38 3.35 -6.33
CA TYR A 36 -1.53 3.36 -5.46
C TYR A 36 -2.21 4.73 -5.44
N ILE A 37 -3.49 4.71 -5.08
CA ILE A 37 -4.27 5.89 -4.73
C ILE A 37 -4.46 5.87 -3.23
N LEU A 38 -4.16 6.98 -2.56
CA LEU A 38 -4.33 7.15 -1.12
C LEU A 38 -5.54 8.03 -0.83
N THR A 39 -6.39 7.53 0.05
CA THR A 39 -7.49 8.29 0.67
C THR A 39 -7.24 8.39 2.16
N GLU A 40 -7.43 9.60 2.70
CA GLU A 40 -7.32 9.87 4.12
C GLU A 40 -8.69 10.22 4.69
N ASN A 41 -9.07 9.56 5.78
CA ASN A 41 -10.34 9.81 6.44
C ASN A 41 -10.18 9.89 7.96
N ARG A 42 -10.60 11.01 8.55
CA ARG A 42 -10.60 11.17 10.00
C ARG A 42 -11.82 10.46 10.58
N ILE A 43 -11.59 9.32 11.22
CA ILE A 43 -12.65 8.45 11.72
C ILE A 43 -12.95 8.62 13.22
N SER A 44 -12.08 9.30 13.97
CA SER A 44 -12.36 9.76 15.34
C SER A 44 -11.63 11.06 15.67
N ASN A 45 -11.82 11.57 16.89
CA ASN A 45 -11.10 12.76 17.35
C ASN A 45 -9.58 12.56 17.41
N ASP A 46 -9.09 11.33 17.52
CA ASP A 46 -7.67 11.02 17.72
C ASP A 46 -7.15 9.95 16.75
N CYS A 47 -7.90 9.66 15.68
CA CYS A 47 -7.58 8.61 14.73
C CYS A 47 -7.89 9.01 13.29
N THR A 48 -6.92 8.77 12.41
CA THR A 48 -7.06 8.89 10.95
C THR A 48 -6.81 7.53 10.32
N LEU A 49 -7.67 7.17 9.37
CA LEU A 49 -7.58 5.97 8.56
C LEU A 49 -7.02 6.35 7.18
N PHE A 50 -5.94 5.70 6.80
CA PHE A 50 -5.29 5.80 5.49
C PHE A 50 -5.66 4.56 4.70
N GLN A 51 -6.25 4.77 3.54
CA GLN A 51 -6.79 3.71 2.70
C GLN A 51 -6.07 3.80 1.36
N MET A 52 -5.24 2.79 1.09
CA MET A 52 -4.46 2.72 -0.14
C MET A 52 -5.09 1.67 -1.05
N ARG A 53 -5.34 2.04 -2.31
CA ARG A 53 -5.76 1.14 -3.38
C ARG A 53 -4.64 0.99 -4.39
N PHE A 54 -4.14 -0.22 -4.59
CA PHE A 54 -3.04 -0.48 -5.51
C PHE A 54 -3.56 -0.74 -6.93
N SER A 55 -2.86 -0.22 -7.94
CA SER A 55 -3.22 -0.40 -9.35
C SER A 55 -2.60 -1.65 -9.98
N GLU A 56 -1.49 -2.13 -9.44
CA GLU A 56 -0.73 -3.29 -9.94
C GLU A 56 -0.12 -4.09 -8.78
N GLY A 57 0.18 -5.37 -9.04
CA GLY A 57 0.74 -6.30 -8.06
C GLY A 57 -0.31 -7.10 -7.30
N ASP A 58 0.15 -7.89 -6.33
CA ASP A 58 -0.73 -8.83 -5.62
C ASP A 58 -1.56 -8.16 -4.51
N TYR A 59 -1.17 -6.97 -4.06
CA TYR A 59 -1.93 -6.22 -3.06
C TYR A 59 -3.08 -5.48 -3.73
N LEU A 60 -4.27 -5.57 -3.12
CA LEU A 60 -5.45 -4.84 -3.55
C LEU A 60 -5.59 -3.55 -2.75
N LEU A 61 -5.61 -3.70 -1.43
CA LEU A 61 -5.93 -2.63 -0.51
C LEU A 61 -5.05 -2.69 0.74
N LYS A 62 -4.76 -1.53 1.32
CA LYS A 62 -4.16 -1.42 2.64
C LYS A 62 -4.90 -0.38 3.48
N TYR A 63 -5.21 -0.76 4.71
CA TYR A 63 -5.84 0.09 5.70
C TYR A 63 -4.85 0.31 6.84
N SER A 64 -4.41 1.55 7.02
CA SER A 64 -3.48 1.96 8.07
C SER A 64 -4.10 2.99 8.99
N LEU A 65 -3.71 2.96 10.27
CA LEU A 65 -4.15 3.92 11.27
C LEU A 65 -3.02 4.86 11.65
N SER A 66 -3.34 6.12 11.91
CA SER A 66 -2.44 7.10 12.53
C SER A 66 -3.14 7.88 13.64
N GLY A 67 -2.36 8.36 14.60
CA GLY A 67 -2.84 8.95 15.85
C GLY A 67 -2.83 7.95 17.01
N SER A 68 -3.48 8.30 18.12
CA SER A 68 -3.57 7.41 19.28
C SER A 68 -4.67 6.37 19.15
N CYS A 69 -5.73 6.67 18.39
CA CYS A 69 -6.86 5.77 18.13
C CYS A 69 -7.50 5.11 19.37
N LYS A 70 -7.30 5.68 20.57
CA LYS A 70 -7.80 5.12 21.83
C LYS A 70 -9.32 5.23 21.94
N SER A 71 -9.89 6.23 21.27
CA SER A 71 -11.34 6.44 21.23
C SER A 71 -12.01 5.79 20.02
N LEU A 72 -11.26 5.06 19.18
CA LEU A 72 -11.82 4.44 18.00
C LEU A 72 -12.70 3.25 18.40
N LYS A 73 -14.00 3.36 18.10
CA LYS A 73 -14.93 2.25 18.28
C LYS A 73 -14.85 1.29 17.11
N GLU A 74 -14.96 0.00 17.41
CA GLU A 74 -14.97 -1.08 16.41
C GLU A 74 -16.02 -0.86 15.31
N GLU A 75 -17.25 -0.48 15.70
CA GLU A 75 -18.36 -0.16 14.79
C GLU A 75 -18.01 0.95 13.78
N VAL A 76 -17.19 1.91 14.19
CA VAL A 76 -16.74 3.02 13.33
C VAL A 76 -15.71 2.50 12.33
N TYR A 77 -14.77 1.65 12.77
CA TYR A 77 -13.81 1.01 11.87
C TYR A 77 -14.55 0.17 10.82
N LEU A 78 -15.41 -0.75 11.25
CA LEU A 78 -16.12 -1.69 10.37
C LEU A 78 -16.97 -0.97 9.33
N ARG A 79 -17.67 0.10 9.73
CA ARG A 79 -18.44 0.93 8.79
C ARG A 79 -17.56 1.63 7.76
N ASN A 80 -16.43 2.21 8.17
CA ASN A 80 -15.51 2.87 7.23
C ASN A 80 -14.86 1.86 6.29
N TYR A 81 -14.53 0.67 6.78
CA TYR A 81 -14.05 -0.44 5.99
C TYR A 81 -15.07 -0.85 4.92
N SER A 82 -16.31 -1.14 5.32
CA SER A 82 -17.39 -1.51 4.39
C SER A 82 -17.62 -0.43 3.33
N ASN A 83 -17.75 0.83 3.74
CA ASN A 83 -17.98 1.94 2.82
C ASN A 83 -16.85 2.08 1.78
N TYR A 84 -15.60 1.91 2.20
CA TYR A 84 -14.47 2.03 1.30
C TYR A 84 -14.39 0.86 0.32
N LEU A 85 -14.62 -0.37 0.79
CA LEU A 85 -14.77 -1.51 -0.11
C LEU A 85 -15.89 -1.27 -1.13
N ASP A 86 -17.03 -0.69 -0.72
CA ASP A 86 -18.14 -0.41 -1.63
C ASP A 86 -17.76 0.57 -2.74
N LEU A 87 -17.06 1.65 -2.38
CA LEU A 87 -16.61 2.68 -3.32
C LEU A 87 -15.56 2.16 -4.31
N ASP A 88 -14.62 1.33 -3.84
CA ASP A 88 -13.47 0.92 -4.65
C ASP A 88 -13.66 -0.38 -5.40
N TYR A 89 -14.62 -1.21 -5.03
CA TYR A 89 -14.80 -2.55 -5.60
C TYR A 89 -14.87 -2.56 -7.14
N GLU A 90 -15.62 -1.63 -7.73
CA GLU A 90 -15.76 -1.53 -9.20
C GLU A 90 -14.49 -1.01 -9.90
N HIS A 91 -13.58 -0.40 -9.13
CA HIS A 91 -12.32 0.13 -9.65
C HIS A 91 -11.15 -0.87 -9.51
N LEU A 92 -11.35 -2.00 -8.82
CA LEU A 92 -10.36 -3.05 -8.73
C LEU A 92 -10.33 -3.86 -10.04
N LYS A 93 -9.18 -3.83 -10.72
CA LYS A 93 -8.95 -4.56 -11.97
C LYS A 93 -9.00 -6.08 -11.77
N ASP A 94 -8.46 -6.54 -10.63
CA ASP A 94 -8.51 -7.93 -10.17
C ASP A 94 -9.20 -7.96 -8.80
N LYS A 95 -10.02 -8.98 -8.58
CA LYS A 95 -10.76 -9.21 -7.33
C LYS A 95 -10.09 -10.28 -6.46
N SER A 96 -8.93 -10.76 -6.88
CA SER A 96 -8.04 -11.66 -6.16
C SER A 96 -6.76 -10.94 -5.75
N GLY A 97 -6.18 -11.33 -4.62
CA GLY A 97 -5.00 -10.66 -4.06
C GLY A 97 -5.08 -10.48 -2.55
N TYR A 98 -4.36 -9.49 -2.03
CA TYR A 98 -4.16 -9.28 -0.60
C TYR A 98 -4.74 -7.97 -0.10
N ILE A 99 -5.47 -8.01 1.01
CA ILE A 99 -5.91 -6.81 1.75
C ILE A 99 -5.19 -6.79 3.10
N ILE A 100 -4.45 -5.73 3.38
CA ILE A 100 -3.75 -5.55 4.66
C ILE A 100 -4.60 -4.63 5.55
N LEU A 101 -4.81 -5.03 6.81
CA LEU A 101 -5.53 -4.23 7.79
C LEU A 101 -4.71 -4.06 9.07
N ASP A 102 -4.32 -2.82 9.34
CA ASP A 102 -3.76 -2.42 10.62
C ASP A 102 -4.90 -2.12 11.62
N HIS A 103 -4.69 -2.49 12.87
CA HIS A 103 -5.63 -2.28 13.97
C HIS A 103 -4.90 -1.90 15.26
N TYR A 104 -5.63 -1.30 16.21
CA TYR A 104 -5.07 -0.86 17.49
C TYR A 104 -5.97 -1.29 18.65
N GLU A 105 -5.39 -1.97 19.65
CA GLU A 105 -6.02 -2.31 20.94
C GLU A 105 -7.45 -2.90 20.86
N ILE A 106 -7.71 -3.78 19.89
CA ILE A 106 -9.00 -4.47 19.77
C ILE A 106 -9.11 -5.55 20.85
N ALA A 107 -10.15 -5.44 21.70
CA ALA A 107 -10.37 -6.33 22.84
C ALA A 107 -10.67 -7.79 22.42
N ASP A 108 -11.52 -7.98 21.41
CA ASP A 108 -11.81 -9.28 20.80
C ASP A 108 -11.39 -9.31 19.33
N ILE A 109 -10.10 -9.54 19.11
CA ILE A 109 -9.52 -9.56 17.77
C ILE A 109 -10.15 -10.61 16.85
N LYS A 110 -10.58 -11.75 17.40
CA LYS A 110 -11.17 -12.84 16.60
C LYS A 110 -12.56 -12.47 16.11
N ALA A 111 -13.40 -11.89 16.97
CA ALA A 111 -14.71 -11.38 16.56
C ALA A 111 -14.58 -10.27 15.51
N PHE A 112 -13.61 -9.38 15.69
CA PHE A 112 -13.33 -8.33 14.71
C PHE A 112 -12.86 -8.88 13.35
N GLN A 113 -11.88 -9.79 13.35
CA GLN A 113 -11.39 -10.45 12.14
C GLN A 113 -12.53 -11.18 11.41
N ASN A 114 -13.40 -11.89 12.14
CA ASN A 114 -14.55 -12.59 11.55
C ASN A 114 -15.53 -11.62 10.87
N GLN A 115 -15.82 -10.47 11.48
CA GLN A 115 -16.68 -9.45 10.86
C GLN A 115 -16.06 -8.87 9.59
N ILE A 116 -14.76 -8.55 9.63
CA ILE A 116 -14.01 -8.09 8.45
C ILE A 116 -14.06 -9.14 7.33
N ILE A 117 -13.81 -10.42 7.65
CA ILE A 117 -13.90 -11.53 6.69
C ILE A 117 -15.31 -11.60 6.09
N GLN A 118 -16.36 -11.60 6.91
CA GLN A 118 -17.75 -11.65 6.44
C GLN A 118 -18.10 -10.48 5.51
N ILE A 119 -17.68 -9.26 5.84
CA ILE A 119 -17.86 -8.08 4.99
C ILE A 119 -17.13 -8.29 3.65
N THR A 120 -15.89 -8.78 3.69
CA THR A 120 -15.06 -9.02 2.50
C THR A 120 -15.67 -10.10 1.60
N GLU A 121 -15.98 -11.27 2.15
CA GLU A 121 -16.55 -12.40 1.41
C GLU A 121 -17.89 -12.01 0.78
N LYS A 122 -18.73 -11.28 1.51
CA LYS A 122 -20.00 -10.77 1.00
C LYS A 122 -19.80 -9.81 -0.18
N ARG A 123 -18.82 -8.92 -0.11
CA ARG A 123 -18.57 -7.93 -1.16
C ARG A 123 -17.91 -8.54 -2.40
N PHE A 124 -16.96 -9.46 -2.20
CA PHE A 124 -16.17 -10.04 -3.29
C PHE A 124 -16.77 -11.32 -3.89
N GLY A 125 -17.66 -12.01 -3.16
CA GLY A 125 -18.21 -13.29 -3.59
C GLY A 125 -17.15 -14.40 -3.67
N SER A 126 -16.02 -14.24 -2.99
CA SER A 126 -14.88 -15.16 -2.96
C SER A 126 -14.57 -15.57 -1.53
N SER A 127 -14.01 -16.78 -1.35
CA SER A 127 -13.50 -17.18 -0.04
C SER A 127 -12.26 -16.37 0.35
N VAL A 128 -12.16 -16.07 1.63
CA VAL A 128 -11.07 -15.28 2.20
C VAL A 128 -10.26 -16.13 3.18
N SER A 129 -8.93 -16.09 3.04
CA SER A 129 -8.00 -16.69 4.01
C SER A 129 -7.34 -15.60 4.85
N LEU A 130 -7.30 -15.80 6.17
CA LEU A 130 -6.68 -14.87 7.13
C LEU A 130 -5.22 -15.26 7.41
N PHE A 131 -4.33 -14.28 7.39
CA PHE A 131 -2.92 -14.39 7.77
C PHE A 131 -2.60 -13.32 8.83
N GLU A 132 -2.09 -13.73 9.98
CA GLU A 132 -1.64 -12.79 11.01
C GLU A 132 -0.18 -12.43 10.76
N ASN A 133 0.09 -11.17 10.40
CA ASN A 133 1.44 -10.70 10.09
C ASN A 133 2.14 -10.11 11.31
N SER A 134 1.38 -9.55 12.26
CA SER A 134 1.89 -8.96 13.48
C SER A 134 0.79 -8.80 14.54
N LYS A 135 1.16 -8.34 15.74
CA LYS A 135 0.23 -8.05 16.84
C LYS A 135 -0.89 -7.07 16.46
N ASN A 136 -0.61 -6.12 15.56
CA ASN A 136 -1.47 -4.99 15.24
C ASN A 136 -1.83 -4.94 13.74
N SER A 137 -1.64 -6.03 13.01
CA SER A 137 -1.90 -6.07 11.57
C SER A 137 -2.15 -7.50 11.11
N PHE A 138 -3.18 -7.68 10.30
CA PHE A 138 -3.48 -8.94 9.63
C PHE A 138 -3.73 -8.73 8.15
N THR A 139 -3.69 -9.81 7.38
CA THR A 139 -3.89 -9.81 5.94
C THR A 139 -4.94 -10.81 5.55
N LEU A 140 -5.81 -10.40 4.65
CA LEU A 140 -6.77 -11.25 3.97
C LEU A 140 -6.21 -11.59 2.60
N LYS A 141 -6.25 -12.86 2.22
CA LYS A 141 -6.01 -13.31 0.85
C LYS A 141 -7.33 -13.69 0.21
N LEU A 142 -7.66 -13.02 -0.87
CA LEU A 142 -8.81 -13.30 -1.71
C LEU A 142 -8.38 -14.27 -2.80
N SER A 143 -9.08 -15.40 -2.88
CA SER A 143 -8.90 -16.34 -3.99
C SER A 143 -9.65 -15.83 -5.22
N SER A 144 -9.14 -16.13 -6.43
CA SER A 144 -9.93 -15.90 -7.63
C SER A 144 -11.19 -16.76 -7.53
N SER A 145 -12.36 -16.14 -7.64
CA SER A 145 -13.61 -16.87 -7.80
C SER A 145 -13.53 -17.63 -9.12
N VAL A 146 -13.18 -18.92 -9.06
CA VAL A 146 -13.46 -19.83 -10.16
C VAL A 146 -14.97 -19.94 -10.21
N ILE A 147 -15.59 -19.14 -11.07
CA ILE A 147 -16.94 -19.41 -11.53
C ILE A 147 -16.82 -20.74 -12.27
N ASN A 148 -17.16 -21.83 -11.58
CA ASN A 148 -17.40 -23.11 -12.24
C ASN A 148 -18.65 -22.92 -13.09
N ASP A 149 -18.47 -22.58 -14.36
CA ASP A 149 -19.49 -22.79 -15.38
C ASP A 149 -19.65 -24.31 -15.56
N HIS A 150 -20.68 -24.86 -14.94
CA HIS A 150 -21.26 -26.16 -15.28
C HIS A 150 -22.68 -25.98 -15.78
#